data_AF-A0AAD7ZWM2-F1
#
_entry.id   AF-A0AAD7ZWM2-F1
#
_cell.length_a   1.000
_cell.length_b   1.000
_cell.length_c   1.000
_cell.angle_alpha   90.00
_cell.angle_beta   90.00
_cell.angle_gamma   90.00
#
_symmetry.space_group_name_H-M   'P 1'
#
loop_
_entity.id
_entity.type
_entity.pdbx_description
1 polymer ?
#
loop_
_entity_poly.entity_id
_entity_poly.type
_entity_poly.pdbx_seq_one_letter_code
_entity_poly.pdbx_strand_id
1 'polypeptide(L)'
;MNRSDGLVQRRNVSRENGEGVSKDSLDSDDKKSTERDEDLEDGDSKETRLTLMEEVLLLGLKDKEGYTSFWNDCISSGLRGCILIELGIRGRIELEKAGMRRKSLLNRKLLVKSDTPTGDVLLDEALKHMKDTDPPETVQSWIEYLSGETWNPLKLRYQLKNVRERLAKNLVEKGVLTTEKQNFLLFDMTTHPLTDNVAKSRLVKK
;
A
#
# COMPACT_ATOMS: atom_id res chain seq x y z
N MET A 1 -14.29 -26.84 38.07
CA MET A 1 -15.33 -27.21 37.09
C MET A 1 -14.97 -26.54 35.77
N ASN A 2 -14.42 -27.32 34.83
CA ASN A 2 -14.08 -26.88 33.47
C ASN A 2 -15.35 -26.53 32.71
N ARG A 3 -15.35 -25.40 31.99
CA ARG A 3 -16.27 -25.20 30.86
C ARG A 3 -15.46 -24.89 29.62
N SER A 4 -15.54 -25.85 28.73
CA SER A 4 -14.91 -25.98 27.43
C SER A 4 -15.47 -25.00 26.40
N ASP A 5 -14.52 -24.50 25.63
CA ASP A 5 -14.56 -24.07 24.24
C ASP A 5 -15.74 -24.62 23.41
N GLY A 6 -16.37 -23.73 22.63
CA GLY A 6 -17.54 -24.02 21.81
C GLY A 6 -17.42 -23.38 20.43
N LEU A 7 -16.91 -24.18 19.49
CA LEU A 7 -16.77 -23.90 18.06
C LEU A 7 -18.10 -23.44 17.44
N VAL A 8 -18.10 -22.29 16.75
CA VAL A 8 -19.24 -21.79 15.97
C VAL A 8 -19.17 -22.38 14.55
N GLN A 9 -20.05 -23.33 14.25
CA GLN A 9 -20.25 -23.86 12.89
C GLN A 9 -20.91 -22.81 11.99
N ARG A 10 -20.25 -22.48 10.87
CA ARG A 10 -20.84 -21.68 9.78
C ARG A 10 -21.89 -22.52 9.05
N ARG A 11 -23.13 -22.01 9.00
CA ARG A 11 -24.24 -22.60 8.23
C ARG A 11 -24.02 -22.35 6.75
N ASN A 12 -23.99 -23.43 5.96
CA ASN A 12 -23.92 -23.41 4.50
C ASN A 12 -25.33 -23.20 3.95
N VAL A 13 -25.56 -22.14 3.15
CA VAL A 13 -26.86 -21.89 2.51
C VAL A 13 -26.76 -22.29 1.05
N SER A 14 -27.46 -23.36 0.69
CA SER A 14 -27.62 -23.85 -0.68
C SER A 14 -28.50 -22.91 -1.50
N ARG A 15 -28.05 -22.61 -2.73
CA ARG A 15 -28.80 -21.94 -3.80
C ARG A 15 -29.96 -22.81 -4.29
N GLU A 16 -31.14 -22.23 -4.46
CA GLU A 16 -32.19 -22.77 -5.33
C GLU A 16 -32.66 -21.69 -6.32
N ASN A 17 -32.64 -22.08 -7.60
CA ASN A 17 -33.25 -21.40 -8.74
C ASN A 17 -34.76 -21.71 -8.78
N GLY A 18 -35.58 -20.73 -9.14
CA GLY A 18 -36.99 -20.95 -9.50
C GLY A 18 -37.60 -19.72 -10.17
N GLU A 19 -37.79 -19.81 -11.49
CA GLU A 19 -38.43 -18.81 -12.35
C GLU A 19 -39.95 -18.71 -12.11
N GLY A 20 -40.52 -17.52 -12.34
CA GLY A 20 -41.98 -17.31 -12.33
C GLY A 20 -42.36 -15.88 -12.73
N VAL A 21 -42.57 -15.68 -14.03
CA VAL A 21 -43.01 -14.42 -14.68
C VAL A 21 -44.48 -14.13 -14.39
N SER A 22 -44.84 -12.86 -14.11
CA SER A 22 -46.07 -12.20 -14.61
C SER A 22 -46.00 -10.68 -14.47
N LYS A 23 -46.58 -10.04 -15.48
CA LYS A 23 -46.52 -8.65 -15.96
C LYS A 23 -47.65 -7.82 -15.32
N ASP A 24 -47.42 -6.55 -14.98
CA ASP A 24 -48.25 -5.44 -15.49
C ASP A 24 -47.61 -4.06 -15.22
N SER A 25 -48.19 -3.02 -15.83
CA SER A 25 -47.52 -1.94 -16.54
C SER A 25 -47.77 -0.52 -15.95
N LEU A 26 -46.92 0.46 -16.37
CA LEU A 26 -47.13 1.94 -16.46
C LEU A 26 -46.98 2.76 -15.14
N ASP A 27 -46.36 3.95 -15.05
CA ASP A 27 -45.66 4.86 -15.98
C ASP A 27 -44.92 5.97 -15.16
N SER A 28 -43.81 6.46 -15.72
CA SER A 28 -43.11 7.77 -15.58
C SER A 28 -42.94 8.51 -14.24
N ASP A 29 -41.70 8.75 -13.80
CA ASP A 29 -41.01 10.06 -13.98
C ASP A 29 -39.64 10.16 -13.28
N ASP A 30 -38.68 10.67 -14.03
CA ASP A 30 -37.45 11.40 -13.68
C ASP A 30 -36.95 11.44 -12.22
N LYS A 31 -35.77 10.85 -11.98
CA LYS A 31 -34.65 11.56 -11.32
C LYS A 31 -33.32 10.81 -11.45
N LYS A 32 -32.48 11.41 -12.30
CA LYS A 32 -31.06 11.17 -12.52
C LYS A 32 -30.25 11.55 -11.28
N SER A 33 -29.89 10.58 -10.44
CA SER A 33 -28.77 10.69 -9.50
C SER A 33 -27.75 9.63 -9.85
N THR A 34 -26.73 10.05 -10.59
CA THR A 34 -25.54 9.27 -10.89
C THR A 34 -24.74 9.10 -9.60
N GLU A 35 -25.19 8.18 -8.74
CA GLU A 35 -24.36 7.57 -7.71
C GLU A 35 -23.31 6.76 -8.46
N ARG A 36 -22.17 7.42 -8.74
CA ARG A 36 -20.92 6.73 -9.05
C ARG A 36 -20.49 6.08 -7.74
N ASP A 37 -21.13 4.96 -7.44
CA ASP A 37 -20.43 3.86 -6.79
C ASP A 37 -19.27 3.52 -7.71
N GLU A 38 -18.12 4.13 -7.44
CA GLU A 38 -16.84 3.54 -7.79
C GLU A 38 -16.70 2.32 -6.87
N ASP A 39 -17.50 1.29 -7.18
CA ASP A 39 -17.16 -0.08 -6.90
C ASP A 39 -15.75 -0.25 -7.43
N LEU A 40 -14.81 -0.21 -6.49
CA LEU A 40 -13.48 -0.76 -6.67
C LEU A 40 -13.74 -2.17 -7.18
N GLU A 41 -13.66 -2.35 -8.50
CA GLU A 41 -13.64 -3.65 -9.15
C GLU A 41 -12.50 -4.42 -8.48
N ASP A 42 -12.86 -5.16 -7.44
CA ASP A 42 -12.17 -6.33 -6.93
C ASP A 42 -12.35 -7.42 -7.99
N GLY A 43 -11.83 -7.12 -9.18
CA GLY A 43 -11.64 -8.07 -10.24
C GLY A 43 -10.51 -8.96 -9.77
N ASP A 44 -10.86 -10.23 -9.54
CA ASP A 44 -10.02 -11.42 -9.42
C ASP A 44 -9.03 -11.54 -10.59
N SER A 45 -8.18 -10.53 -10.72
CA SER A 45 -6.96 -10.60 -11.48
C SER A 45 -6.09 -11.50 -10.63
N LYS A 46 -5.81 -12.70 -11.14
CA LYS A 46 -4.80 -13.63 -10.60
C LYS A 46 -3.38 -13.01 -10.58
N GLU A 47 -3.28 -11.69 -10.67
CA GLU A 47 -2.06 -10.94 -10.77
C GLU A 47 -1.63 -10.50 -9.38
N THR A 48 -0.35 -10.74 -9.09
CA THR A 48 0.28 -10.30 -7.84
C THR A 48 0.22 -8.78 -7.74
N ARG A 49 -0.55 -8.28 -6.76
CA ARG A 49 -0.68 -6.83 -6.52
C ARG A 49 0.55 -6.27 -5.80
N LEU A 50 1.26 -5.39 -6.49
CA LEU A 50 2.40 -4.65 -5.95
C LEU A 50 1.97 -3.26 -5.47
N THR A 51 2.59 -2.80 -4.39
CA THR A 51 2.54 -1.41 -3.94
C THR A 51 3.45 -0.55 -4.82
N LEU A 52 3.21 0.76 -4.86
CA LEU A 52 4.10 1.69 -5.56
C LEU A 52 5.55 1.60 -5.09
N MET A 53 5.78 1.40 -3.78
CA MET A 53 7.14 1.25 -3.24
C MET A 53 7.84 0.00 -3.81
N GLU A 54 7.12 -1.11 -3.93
CA GLU A 54 7.63 -2.37 -4.48
C GLU A 54 7.89 -2.26 -5.97
N GLU A 55 7.00 -1.62 -6.73
CA GLU A 55 7.21 -1.35 -8.17
C GLU A 55 8.49 -0.52 -8.39
N VAL A 56 8.66 0.58 -7.63
CA VAL A 56 9.86 1.42 -7.71
C VAL A 56 11.13 0.64 -7.34
N LEU A 57 11.07 -0.20 -6.30
CA LEU A 57 12.19 -1.06 -5.94
C LEU A 57 12.53 -2.03 -7.08
N LEU A 58 11.53 -2.66 -7.69
CA LEU A 58 11.69 -3.65 -8.75
C LEU A 58 12.33 -3.06 -10.01
N LEU A 59 12.01 -1.80 -10.35
CA LEU A 59 12.65 -1.07 -11.44
C LEU A 59 14.15 -0.84 -11.18
N GLY A 60 14.55 -0.65 -9.92
CA GLY A 60 15.95 -0.44 -9.53
C GLY A 60 16.77 -1.72 -9.36
N LEU A 61 16.12 -2.88 -9.24
CA LEU A 61 16.78 -4.18 -9.03
C LEU A 61 17.49 -4.67 -10.29
N LYS A 62 18.66 -5.29 -10.12
CA LYS A 62 19.29 -6.09 -11.17
C LYS A 62 18.77 -7.53 -11.12
N ASP A 63 18.42 -8.08 -12.27
CA ASP A 63 17.68 -9.34 -12.36
C ASP A 63 18.40 -10.52 -11.70
N LYS A 64 19.70 -10.68 -11.98
CA LYS A 64 20.51 -11.82 -11.50
C LYS A 64 21.14 -11.59 -10.13
N GLU A 65 21.45 -10.34 -9.81
CA GLU A 65 22.27 -9.99 -8.66
C GLU A 65 21.41 -9.81 -7.40
N GLY A 66 20.11 -9.51 -7.54
CA GLY A 66 19.18 -9.42 -6.42
C GLY A 66 19.41 -8.23 -5.49
N TYR A 67 20.24 -7.26 -5.92
CA TYR A 67 20.41 -5.98 -5.26
C TYR A 67 20.09 -4.83 -6.21
N THR A 68 19.71 -3.69 -5.62
CA THR A 68 19.41 -2.47 -6.36
C THR A 68 20.69 -1.86 -6.90
N SER A 69 20.67 -1.43 -8.17
CA SER A 69 21.87 -0.94 -8.88
C SER A 69 22.52 0.26 -8.19
N PHE A 70 21.71 1.15 -7.63
CA PHE A 70 22.14 2.27 -6.80
C PHE A 70 21.01 2.58 -5.82
N TRP A 71 21.25 2.47 -4.51
CA TRP A 71 20.36 3.00 -3.49
C TRP A 71 20.92 4.35 -3.03
N ASN A 72 20.18 5.43 -3.22
CA ASN A 72 20.59 6.79 -2.88
C ASN A 72 19.48 7.53 -2.14
N ASP A 73 19.80 8.72 -1.64
CA ASP A 73 18.86 9.55 -0.86
C ASP A 73 17.63 9.98 -1.68
N CYS A 74 17.76 10.16 -3.00
CA CYS A 74 16.63 10.48 -3.87
C CYS A 74 15.62 9.32 -3.95
N ILE A 75 16.10 8.07 -4.06
CA ILE A 75 15.23 6.87 -4.03
C ILE A 75 14.60 6.74 -2.64
N SER A 76 15.42 6.95 -1.60
CA SER A 76 14.99 6.93 -0.21
C SER A 76 13.79 7.87 0.02
N SER A 77 13.92 9.15 -0.37
CA SER A 77 12.84 10.16 -0.26
C SER A 77 11.66 9.85 -1.18
N GLY A 78 11.92 9.41 -2.42
CA GLY A 78 10.89 9.02 -3.38
C GLY A 78 9.98 7.92 -2.86
N LEU A 79 10.52 6.90 -2.18
CA LEU A 79 9.74 5.83 -1.57
C LEU A 79 8.82 6.33 -0.46
N ARG A 80 9.20 7.37 0.29
CA ARG A 80 8.30 7.98 1.29
C ARG A 80 7.17 8.72 0.60
N GLY A 81 7.45 9.38 -0.53
CA GLY A 81 6.42 9.91 -1.41
C GLY A 81 5.44 8.81 -1.88
N CYS A 82 5.95 7.67 -2.33
CA CYS A 82 5.14 6.51 -2.72
C CYS A 82 4.24 6.02 -1.58
N ILE A 83 4.74 5.96 -0.34
CA ILE A 83 3.94 5.60 0.85
C ILE A 83 2.74 6.53 1.01
N LEU A 84 2.95 7.85 0.91
CA LEU A 84 1.87 8.84 1.03
C LEU A 84 0.85 8.69 -0.10
N ILE A 85 1.32 8.49 -1.33
CA ILE A 85 0.46 8.31 -2.51
C ILE A 85 -0.37 7.02 -2.37
N GLU A 86 0.27 5.92 -1.99
CA GLU A 86 -0.36 4.61 -1.81
C GLU A 86 -1.44 4.66 -0.71
N LEU A 87 -1.16 5.31 0.43
CA LEU A 87 -2.17 5.55 1.48
C LEU A 87 -3.35 6.38 0.96
N GLY A 88 -3.10 7.38 0.10
CA GLY A 88 -4.12 8.19 -0.53
C GLY A 88 -5.01 7.38 -1.49
N ILE A 89 -4.40 6.56 -2.35
CA ILE A 89 -5.12 5.67 -3.29
C ILE A 89 -5.96 4.65 -2.51
N ARG A 90 -5.48 4.15 -1.37
CA ARG A 90 -6.23 3.25 -0.48
C ARG A 90 -7.27 3.98 0.39
N GLY A 91 -7.47 5.28 0.21
CA GLY A 91 -8.45 6.08 0.95
C GLY A 91 -8.17 6.19 2.45
N ARG A 92 -6.93 5.99 2.90
CA ARG A 92 -6.53 6.11 4.30
C ARG A 92 -6.26 7.55 4.70
N ILE A 93 -5.69 8.33 3.78
CA ILE A 93 -5.38 9.74 3.98
C ILE A 93 -5.90 10.59 2.83
N GLU A 94 -6.12 11.87 3.12
CA GLU A 94 -6.50 12.87 2.12
C GLU A 94 -5.80 14.21 2.37
N LEU A 95 -5.70 15.04 1.34
CA LEU A 95 -5.18 16.39 1.49
C LEU A 95 -6.26 17.32 2.05
N GLU A 96 -5.89 18.22 2.96
CA GLU A 96 -6.78 19.28 3.46
C GLU A 96 -7.44 20.03 2.30
N LYS A 97 -8.74 20.33 2.38
CA LYS A 97 -9.47 20.98 1.29
C LYS A 97 -8.77 22.26 0.83
N ALA A 98 -8.78 22.51 -0.48
CA ALA A 98 -8.19 23.73 -1.03
C ALA A 98 -8.94 24.94 -0.48
N GLY A 99 -8.23 25.78 0.28
CA GLY A 99 -8.78 27.04 0.79
C GLY A 99 -8.80 28.13 -0.29
N MET A 100 -9.29 29.30 0.12
CA MET A 100 -9.39 30.50 -0.73
C MET A 100 -8.03 30.94 -1.31
N ARG A 101 -6.94 30.69 -0.57
CA ARG A 101 -5.57 30.82 -1.05
C ARG A 101 -5.06 29.45 -1.51
N ARG A 102 -4.72 29.32 -2.80
CA ARG A 102 -4.09 28.11 -3.34
C ARG A 102 -2.72 27.90 -2.69
N LYS A 103 -2.60 26.88 -1.84
CA LYS A 103 -1.32 26.36 -1.36
C LYS A 103 -0.76 25.35 -2.37
N SER A 104 0.57 25.23 -2.46
CA SER A 104 1.19 24.12 -3.20
C SER A 104 0.83 22.79 -2.55
N LEU A 105 0.91 21.69 -3.29
CA LEU A 105 0.61 20.35 -2.79
C LEU A 105 1.47 19.98 -1.56
N LEU A 106 2.75 20.33 -1.59
CA LEU A 106 3.69 20.03 -0.50
C LEU A 106 3.35 20.76 0.81
N ASN A 107 2.74 21.95 0.72
CA ASN A 107 2.37 22.78 1.85
C ASN A 107 0.95 22.51 2.38
N ARG A 108 0.22 21.56 1.79
CA ARG A 108 -1.08 21.12 2.29
C ARG A 108 -0.90 20.07 3.36
N LYS A 109 -1.78 20.10 4.36
CA LYS A 109 -1.82 19.12 5.44
C LYS A 109 -2.41 17.80 4.97
N LEU A 110 -1.91 16.69 5.49
CA LEU A 110 -2.50 15.37 5.33
C LEU A 110 -3.43 15.07 6.50
N LEU A 111 -4.65 14.64 6.19
CA LEU A 111 -5.70 14.27 7.13
C LEU A 111 -5.91 12.76 7.06
N VAL A 112 -6.02 12.11 8.22
CA VAL A 112 -6.36 10.68 8.29
C VAL A 112 -7.87 10.53 8.11
N LYS A 113 -8.28 9.79 7.08
CA LYS A 113 -9.68 9.49 6.76
C LYS A 113 -10.12 8.16 7.35
N SER A 114 -9.24 7.16 7.35
CA SER A 114 -9.51 5.82 7.86
C SER A 114 -8.23 5.24 8.47
N ASP A 115 -8.36 4.61 9.63
CA ASP A 115 -7.28 3.92 10.34
C ASP A 115 -7.29 2.40 10.12
N THR A 116 -8.13 1.90 9.21
CA THR A 116 -8.20 0.49 8.87
C THR A 116 -6.83 0.03 8.33
N PRO A 117 -6.24 -1.05 8.86
CA PRO A 117 -4.98 -1.58 8.35
C PRO A 117 -5.03 -1.85 6.85
N THR A 118 -3.89 -1.66 6.20
CA THR A 118 -3.70 -1.87 4.77
C THR A 118 -3.11 -3.26 4.48
N GLY A 119 -2.57 -3.93 5.49
CA GLY A 119 -1.87 -5.21 5.36
C GLY A 119 -0.41 -5.07 4.95
N ASP A 120 0.06 -3.86 4.65
CA ASP A 120 1.46 -3.56 4.40
C ASP A 120 2.08 -2.89 5.63
N VAL A 121 3.17 -3.47 6.14
CA VAL A 121 3.79 -3.03 7.41
C VAL A 121 4.29 -1.59 7.33
N LEU A 122 4.79 -1.13 6.19
CA LEU A 122 5.32 0.24 6.05
C LEU A 122 4.19 1.27 5.98
N LEU A 123 3.12 0.94 5.26
CA LEU A 123 1.93 1.79 5.19
C LEU A 123 1.25 1.90 6.55
N ASP A 124 1.11 0.77 7.26
CA ASP A 124 0.43 0.73 8.56
C ASP A 124 1.23 1.46 9.65
N GLU A 125 2.56 1.37 9.62
CA GLU A 125 3.44 2.14 10.51
C GLU A 125 3.35 3.64 10.25
N ALA A 126 3.40 4.06 8.98
CA ALA A 126 3.23 5.46 8.60
C ALA A 126 1.85 6.00 9.00
N LEU A 127 0.79 5.24 8.75
CA LEU A 127 -0.58 5.59 9.11
C LEU A 127 -0.75 5.74 10.63
N LYS A 128 -0.12 4.87 11.42
CA LYS A 128 -0.09 4.98 12.88
C LYS A 128 0.56 6.30 13.33
N HIS A 129 1.72 6.66 12.77
CA HIS A 129 2.37 7.93 13.09
C HIS A 129 1.49 9.15 12.76
N MET A 130 0.78 9.10 11.63
CA MET A 130 -0.16 10.16 11.22
C MET A 130 -1.34 10.29 12.17
N LYS A 131 -1.94 9.16 12.56
CA LYS A 131 -3.05 9.12 13.51
C LYS A 131 -2.67 9.69 14.88
N ASP A 132 -1.47 9.39 15.35
CA ASP A 132 -0.98 9.83 16.67
C ASP A 132 -0.46 11.29 16.66
N THR A 133 -0.56 12.00 15.54
CA THR A 133 -0.04 13.37 15.38
C THR A 133 -1.17 14.40 15.33
N ASP A 134 -1.21 15.25 16.35
CA ASP A 134 -2.09 16.42 16.45
C ASP A 134 -1.24 17.66 16.82
N PRO A 135 -1.32 18.78 16.07
CA PRO A 135 -2.11 19.01 14.87
C PRO A 135 -1.60 18.26 13.61
N PRO A 136 -2.44 18.11 12.57
CA PRO A 136 -2.01 17.51 11.30
C PRO A 136 -0.88 18.29 10.62
N GLU A 137 0.02 17.54 10.00
CA GLU A 137 1.27 18.03 9.40
C GLU A 137 1.21 18.05 7.87
N THR A 138 2.12 18.80 7.26
CA THR A 138 2.17 18.96 5.80
C THR A 138 2.75 17.73 5.09
N VAL A 139 2.45 17.58 3.79
CA VAL A 139 3.05 16.53 2.95
C VAL A 139 4.58 16.57 3.03
N GLN A 140 5.18 17.77 2.95
CA GLN A 140 6.63 17.92 3.05
C GLN A 140 7.16 17.41 4.40
N SER A 141 6.54 17.83 5.50
CA SER A 141 6.93 17.40 6.84
C SER A 141 6.85 15.88 7.02
N TRP A 142 5.83 15.23 6.46
CA TRP A 142 5.73 13.77 6.49
C TRP A 142 6.84 13.07 5.73
N ILE A 143 7.25 13.59 4.56
CA ILE A 143 8.39 13.02 3.82
C ILE A 143 9.68 13.13 4.66
N GLU A 144 9.93 14.29 5.27
CA GLU A 144 11.10 14.53 6.14
C GLU A 144 11.08 13.61 7.38
N TYR A 145 9.91 13.45 8.02
CA TYR A 145 9.75 12.61 9.22
C TYR A 145 10.00 11.13 8.92
N LEU A 146 9.35 10.61 7.88
CA LEU A 146 9.48 9.20 7.50
C LEU A 146 10.88 8.87 6.94
N SER A 147 11.60 9.88 6.43
CA SER A 147 12.99 9.75 5.97
C SER A 147 14.01 9.92 7.11
N GLY A 148 13.63 10.55 8.22
CA GLY A 148 14.52 10.87 9.32
C GLY A 148 15.38 12.12 9.08
N GLU A 149 14.92 13.02 8.21
CA GLU A 149 15.61 14.27 7.84
C GLU A 149 15.21 15.44 8.76
N THR A 150 14.36 15.18 9.74
CA THR A 150 13.89 16.20 10.69
C THR A 150 14.84 16.42 11.85
N TRP A 151 14.93 17.68 12.29
CA TRP A 151 15.67 18.08 13.49
C TRP A 151 14.82 18.06 14.76
N ASN A 152 13.53 17.74 14.70
CA ASN A 152 12.66 17.69 15.87
C ASN A 152 12.88 16.37 16.65
N PRO A 153 13.43 16.38 17.88
CA PRO A 153 13.75 15.16 18.62
C PRO A 153 12.53 14.27 18.90
N LEU A 154 11.35 14.88 19.07
CA LEU A 154 10.12 14.14 19.30
C LEU A 154 9.66 13.38 18.04
N LYS A 155 9.99 13.87 16.85
CA LYS A 155 9.57 13.30 15.56
C LYS A 155 10.61 12.37 14.95
N LEU A 156 11.83 12.31 15.49
CA LEU A 156 12.87 11.35 15.06
C LEU A 156 12.40 9.88 15.07
N ARG A 157 11.50 9.54 16.00
CA ARG A 157 10.93 8.19 16.11
C ARG A 157 10.03 7.80 14.94
N TYR A 158 9.64 8.75 14.08
CA TYR A 158 8.78 8.50 12.92
C TYR A 158 9.55 7.98 11.70
N GLN A 159 10.88 7.96 11.77
CA GLN A 159 11.70 7.45 10.69
C GLN A 159 11.39 5.97 10.44
N LEU A 160 11.01 5.66 9.20
CA LEU A 160 10.84 4.28 8.77
C LEU A 160 12.22 3.66 8.54
N LYS A 161 12.52 2.62 9.33
CA LYS A 161 13.79 1.89 9.30
C LYS A 161 13.69 0.64 8.44
N ASN A 162 14.84 0.25 7.89
CA ASN A 162 15.03 -0.98 7.12
C ASN A 162 14.01 -1.13 5.98
N VAL A 163 13.68 -0.01 5.33
CA VAL A 163 12.64 0.07 4.29
C VAL A 163 12.97 -0.89 3.14
N ARG A 164 14.23 -0.90 2.70
CA ARG A 164 14.69 -1.75 1.60
C ARG A 164 14.50 -3.24 1.92
N GLU A 165 14.93 -3.66 3.10
CA GLU A 165 14.85 -5.05 3.55
C GLU A 165 13.40 -5.50 3.72
N ARG A 166 12.55 -4.61 4.24
CA ARG A 166 11.10 -4.88 4.40
C ARG A 166 10.40 -5.01 3.05
N LEU A 167 10.72 -4.13 2.09
CA LEU A 167 10.18 -4.23 0.74
C LEU A 167 10.66 -5.50 0.03
N ALA A 168 11.93 -5.87 0.18
CA ALA A 168 12.46 -7.13 -0.37
C ALA A 168 11.74 -8.34 0.23
N LYS A 169 11.51 -8.34 1.55
CA LYS A 169 10.75 -9.40 2.23
C LYS A 169 9.32 -9.51 1.69
N ASN A 170 8.60 -8.40 1.52
CA ASN A 170 7.25 -8.42 0.95
C ASN A 170 7.25 -8.99 -0.48
N LEU A 171 8.22 -8.60 -1.31
CA LEU A 171 8.37 -9.14 -2.67
C LEU A 171 8.70 -10.64 -2.70
N VAL A 172 9.42 -11.16 -1.70
CA VAL A 172 9.65 -12.59 -1.52
C VAL A 172 8.36 -13.32 -1.12
N GLU A 173 7.60 -12.77 -0.16
CA GLU A 173 6.30 -13.33 0.26
C GLU A 173 5.29 -13.36 -0.89
N LYS A 174 5.40 -12.42 -1.83
CA LYS A 174 4.60 -12.34 -3.06
C LYS A 174 5.12 -13.20 -4.21
N GLY A 175 6.25 -13.91 -4.03
CA GLY A 175 6.84 -14.80 -5.04
C GLY A 175 7.52 -14.08 -6.21
N VAL A 176 7.73 -12.76 -6.14
CA VAL A 176 8.42 -12.00 -7.19
C VAL A 176 9.94 -12.19 -7.07
N LEU A 177 10.45 -12.14 -5.84
CA LEU A 177 11.85 -12.43 -5.52
C LEU A 177 11.96 -13.79 -4.82
N THR A 178 13.14 -14.38 -4.86
CA THR A 178 13.49 -15.52 -4.00
C THR A 178 14.54 -15.09 -2.97
N THR A 179 14.87 -15.98 -2.04
CA THR A 179 15.99 -15.77 -1.11
C THR A 179 17.07 -16.78 -1.43
N GLU A 180 18.24 -16.29 -1.80
CA GLU A 180 19.43 -17.10 -2.05
C GLU A 180 20.55 -16.72 -1.10
N LYS A 181 21.34 -17.72 -0.72
CA LYS A 181 22.54 -17.54 0.09
C LYS A 181 23.75 -17.66 -0.83
N GLN A 182 24.44 -16.54 -1.05
CA GLN A 182 25.69 -16.51 -1.79
C GLN A 182 26.85 -16.64 -0.80
N ASN A 183 27.65 -17.70 -0.98
CA ASN A 183 28.82 -17.94 -0.13
C ASN A 183 30.03 -17.21 -0.73
N PHE A 184 30.60 -16.28 0.03
CA PHE A 184 31.88 -15.66 -0.27
C PHE A 184 32.98 -16.35 0.55
N LEU A 185 34.24 -16.13 0.19
CA LEU A 185 35.38 -16.78 0.85
C LEU A 185 35.41 -16.56 2.38
N LEU A 186 34.90 -15.43 2.87
CA LEU A 186 34.99 -15.02 4.28
C LEU A 186 33.64 -14.83 4.97
N PHE A 187 32.53 -14.87 4.24
CA PHE A 187 31.20 -14.62 4.78
C PHE A 187 30.14 -15.11 3.81
N ASP A 188 28.91 -15.25 4.30
CA ASP A 188 27.78 -15.52 3.44
C ASP A 188 26.89 -14.28 3.35
N MET A 189 26.38 -13.98 2.16
CA MET A 189 25.48 -12.88 1.90
C MET A 189 24.13 -13.42 1.46
N THR A 190 23.06 -12.90 2.04
CA THR A 190 21.71 -13.17 1.56
C THR A 190 21.40 -12.21 0.41
N THR A 191 20.98 -12.76 -0.74
CA THR A 191 20.56 -12.00 -1.92
C THR A 191 19.13 -12.34 -2.30
N HIS A 192 18.48 -11.41 -3.02
CA HIS A 192 17.09 -11.55 -3.42
C HIS A 192 16.91 -11.46 -4.94
N PRO A 193 17.37 -12.47 -5.71
CA PRO A 193 17.28 -12.43 -7.17
C PRO A 193 15.83 -12.52 -7.66
N LEU A 194 15.62 -11.99 -8.85
CA LEU A 194 14.30 -11.95 -9.48
C LEU A 194 13.90 -13.36 -9.94
N THR A 195 12.72 -13.81 -9.49
CA THR A 195 12.14 -15.09 -9.91
C THR A 195 11.12 -14.88 -11.00
N ASP A 196 10.25 -13.87 -10.86
CA ASP A 196 9.26 -13.52 -11.88
C ASP A 196 9.75 -12.38 -12.79
N ASN A 197 10.36 -12.77 -13.91
CA ASN A 197 10.76 -11.81 -14.96
C ASN A 197 9.56 -11.18 -15.69
N VAL A 198 8.38 -11.82 -15.66
CA VAL A 198 7.17 -11.32 -16.32
C VAL A 198 6.62 -10.12 -15.57
N ALA A 199 6.59 -10.18 -14.23
CA ALA A 199 6.18 -9.04 -13.39
C ALA A 199 6.99 -7.79 -13.69
N LYS A 200 8.32 -7.90 -13.72
CA LYS A 200 9.20 -6.77 -14.05
C LYS A 200 9.04 -6.31 -15.50
N SER A 201 8.97 -7.23 -16.45
CA SER A 201 8.79 -6.89 -17.87
C SER A 201 7.47 -6.17 -18.14
N ARG A 202 6.40 -6.52 -17.41
CA ARG A 202 5.11 -5.84 -17.47
C ARG A 202 5.20 -4.43 -16.92
N LEU A 203 5.87 -4.27 -15.78
CA LEU A 203 6.06 -2.96 -15.16
C LEU A 203 6.83 -1.99 -16.07
N VAL A 204 7.85 -2.47 -16.78
CA VAL A 204 8.61 -1.64 -17.74
C VAL A 204 7.77 -1.22 -18.96
N LYS A 205 6.72 -1.96 -19.30
CA LYS A 205 5.85 -1.69 -20.45
C LYS A 205 4.61 -0.84 -20.11
N LYS A 206 4.33 -0.64 -18.83
CA LYS A 206 3.21 0.17 -18.32
C LYS A 206 3.47 1.66 -18.59
#